data_AF-A0A4Y2PBA2-F1
#
_entry.id   AF-A0A4Y2PBA2-F1
#
_cell.length_a   1.000
_cell.length_b   1.000
_cell.length_c   1.000
_cell.angle_alpha   90.00
_cell.angle_beta   90.00
_cell.angle_gamma   90.00
#
_symmetry.space_group_name_H-M   'P 1'
#
loop_
_entity.id
_entity.type
_entity.pdbx_description
1 polymer ?
#
loop_
_entity_poly.entity_id
_entity_poly.type
_entity_poly.pdbx_seq_one_letter_code
_entity_poly.pdbx_strand_id
1 'polypeptide(L)'
;MYLLCFSSIDYYRNIRCHTDRPGDLHACYTIHTLIDRPDGKEEIVSTRATETLTVDSIFTEYNMKVADPAVQISIHNSKNILNPYVFGHSLKKGHVTLFRLTKTVKRLLPPPYETKCKDYLTEWKNRGGRGPTTEKECIEECERNSSMEILGCVMHMLRGPTNEKICKDYGIDERVLLASQDCVIKNCKPAC
;
A
#
# COMPACT_ATOMS: atom_id res chain seq x y z
N MET A 1 13.26 14.87 10.71
CA MET A 1 12.86 15.38 9.37
C MET A 1 13.71 14.60 8.38
N TYR A 2 13.15 13.58 7.73
CA TYR A 2 13.97 12.64 6.94
C TYR A 2 14.15 13.15 5.51
N LEU A 3 15.37 13.52 5.15
CA LEU A 3 15.78 13.69 3.77
C LEU A 3 16.22 12.33 3.24
N LEU A 4 15.40 11.67 2.43
CA LEU A 4 15.92 10.70 1.47
C LEU A 4 16.42 11.49 0.26
N CYS A 5 17.74 11.66 0.15
CA CYS A 5 18.36 12.21 -1.05
C CYS A 5 18.31 11.18 -2.17
N PHE A 6 17.20 11.16 -2.91
CA PHE A 6 17.14 10.47 -4.18
C PHE A 6 17.69 11.39 -5.27
N SER A 7 18.87 11.06 -5.79
CA SER A 7 19.38 11.73 -6.99
C SER A 7 18.54 11.27 -8.18
N SER A 8 17.54 12.08 -8.56
CA SER A 8 16.71 11.92 -9.76
C SER A 8 15.81 10.68 -9.78
N ILE A 9 14.76 10.65 -8.97
CA ILE A 9 13.64 9.73 -9.17
C ILE A 9 12.45 10.50 -9.71
N ASP A 10 12.10 10.24 -10.97
CA ASP A 10 10.82 10.64 -11.52
C ASP A 10 9.69 9.81 -10.85
N TYR A 11 8.55 10.45 -10.61
CA TYR A 11 7.33 9.77 -10.13
C TYR A 11 7.43 9.15 -8.73
N TYR A 12 8.02 9.89 -7.78
CA TYR A 12 7.97 9.52 -6.37
C TYR A 12 6.75 10.10 -5.65
N ARG A 13 6.26 9.41 -4.62
CA ARG A 13 5.28 9.93 -3.66
C ARG A 13 5.76 9.66 -2.24
N ASN A 14 5.67 10.69 -1.40
CA ASN A 14 5.82 10.52 0.04
C ASN A 14 4.43 10.36 0.67
N ILE A 15 4.26 9.32 1.48
CA ILE A 15 3.13 9.18 2.38
C ILE A 15 3.70 9.20 3.78
N ARG A 16 3.31 10.22 4.56
CA ARG A 16 3.60 10.22 5.99
C ARG A 16 2.72 9.18 6.65
N CYS A 17 3.35 8.22 7.32
CA CYS A 17 2.62 7.30 8.17
C CYS A 17 2.41 7.98 9.52
N HIS A 18 1.15 8.09 9.93
CA HIS A 18 0.78 8.87 11.11
C HIS A 18 0.92 8.01 12.37
N THR A 19 2.06 8.07 13.08
CA THR A 19 2.19 7.30 14.34
C THR A 19 2.90 8.07 15.46
N ASP A 20 2.40 7.87 16.68
CA ASP A 20 2.95 8.36 17.95
C ASP A 20 3.65 7.24 18.76
N ARG A 21 3.81 6.03 18.20
CA ARG A 21 4.36 4.86 18.92
C ARG A 21 5.70 4.36 18.36
N PRO A 22 6.61 3.88 19.24
CA PRO A 22 7.83 3.20 18.81
C PRO A 22 7.53 1.88 18.09
N GLY A 23 8.22 1.61 16.97
CA GLY A 23 8.05 0.40 16.16
C GLY A 23 7.13 0.56 14.94
N ASP A 24 6.53 1.73 14.77
CA ASP A 24 5.67 2.04 13.63
C ASP A 24 6.42 2.80 12.51
N LEU A 25 5.89 2.74 11.28
CA LEU A 25 6.43 3.41 10.10
C LEU A 25 6.46 4.92 10.31
N HIS A 26 7.64 5.53 10.23
CA HIS A 26 7.76 6.98 10.28
C HIS A 26 7.49 7.66 8.93
N ALA A 27 7.93 7.04 7.83
CA ALA A 27 7.73 7.57 6.48
C ALA A 27 7.75 6.45 5.44
N CYS A 28 6.79 6.49 4.51
CA CYS A 28 6.77 5.65 3.33
C CYS A 28 7.13 6.47 2.09
N TYR A 29 7.94 5.88 1.24
CA TYR A 29 8.27 6.42 -0.07
C TYR A 29 7.93 5.37 -1.10
N THR A 30 7.19 5.77 -2.12
CA THR A 30 6.96 4.94 -3.30
C THR A 30 7.61 5.59 -4.50
N ILE A 31 8.23 4.75 -5.33
CA ILE A 31 8.90 5.13 -6.57
C ILE A 31 8.20 4.41 -7.73
N HIS A 32 8.29 4.95 -8.94
CA HIS A 32 7.60 4.39 -10.13
C HIS A 32 6.08 4.27 -9.97
N THR A 33 5.46 5.17 -9.19
CA THR A 33 4.00 5.12 -8.93
C THR A 33 3.21 5.93 -9.96
N LEU A 34 2.08 5.36 -10.40
CA LEU A 34 1.10 5.99 -11.27
C LEU A 34 -0.16 6.46 -10.51
N ILE A 35 -0.13 6.48 -9.18
CA ILE A 35 -1.26 7.01 -8.41
C ILE A 35 -1.43 8.50 -8.70
N ASP A 36 -2.69 8.94 -8.78
CA ASP A 36 -3.11 10.27 -9.23
C ASP A 36 -2.77 10.56 -10.71
N ARG A 37 -2.43 9.53 -11.49
CA ARG A 37 -2.01 9.63 -12.89
C ARG A 37 -2.75 8.61 -13.74
N PRO A 38 -4.07 8.80 -13.96
CA PRO A 38 -4.92 7.83 -14.66
C PRO A 38 -4.47 7.54 -16.10
N ASP A 39 -3.82 8.51 -16.75
CA ASP A 39 -3.29 8.39 -18.11
C ASP A 39 -1.78 8.13 -18.15
N GLY A 40 -1.15 7.94 -16.99
CA GLY A 40 0.24 7.56 -16.87
C GLY A 40 0.50 6.19 -17.50
N LYS A 41 1.66 6.05 -18.14
CA LYS A 41 2.09 4.79 -18.76
C LYS A 41 3.20 4.18 -17.93
N GLU A 42 3.14 2.86 -17.76
CA GLU A 42 4.22 2.11 -17.11
C GLU A 42 5.47 2.16 -17.99
N GLU A 43 6.63 2.27 -17.33
CA GLU A 43 7.92 2.14 -18.00
C GLU A 43 8.10 0.69 -18.47
N ILE A 44 8.50 0.53 -19.73
CA ILE A 44 8.80 -0.79 -20.30
C ILE A 44 10.29 -1.05 -20.09
N VAL A 45 10.57 -1.95 -19.15
CA VAL A 45 11.95 -2.36 -18.83
C VAL A 45 12.28 -3.71 -19.44
N SER A 46 13.57 -3.91 -19.77
CA SER A 46 14.09 -5.19 -20.24
C SER A 46 13.98 -6.26 -19.13
N THR A 47 13.79 -7.53 -19.50
CA THR A 47 13.82 -8.65 -18.54
C THR A 47 15.16 -8.85 -17.84
N ARG A 48 16.23 -8.22 -18.37
CA ARG A 48 17.56 -8.19 -17.78
C ARG A 48 17.88 -6.88 -17.05
N ALA A 49 16.93 -5.95 -16.99
CA ALA A 49 17.13 -4.68 -16.31
C ALA A 49 17.40 -4.93 -14.82
N THR A 50 18.32 -4.15 -14.27
CA THR A 50 18.67 -4.19 -12.85
C THR A 50 18.53 -2.80 -12.29
N GLU A 51 17.82 -2.68 -11.19
CA GLU A 51 17.70 -1.44 -10.44
C GLU A 51 18.39 -1.61 -9.09
N THR A 52 19.23 -0.64 -8.73
CA THR A 52 19.95 -0.63 -7.46
C THR A 52 19.41 0.50 -6.60
N LEU A 53 18.84 0.14 -5.46
CA LEU A 53 18.38 1.10 -4.46
C LEU A 53 19.35 1.07 -3.27
N THR A 54 19.95 2.21 -2.96
CA THR A 54 20.72 2.41 -1.74
C THR A 54 19.85 3.14 -0.73
N VAL A 55 19.49 2.47 0.36
CA VAL A 55 18.73 3.08 1.46
C VAL A 55 19.66 3.29 2.63
N ASP A 56 19.86 4.55 2.99
CA ASP A 56 20.54 4.91 4.22
C ASP A 56 19.51 5.15 5.33
N SER A 57 19.80 4.63 6.52
CA SER A 57 18.94 4.77 7.69
C SER A 57 19.78 5.30 8.83
N ILE A 58 19.53 6.56 9.20
CA ILE A 58 20.23 7.25 10.28
C ILE A 58 19.65 6.78 11.61
N PHE A 59 20.18 5.66 12.10
CA PHE A 59 19.69 5.00 13.30
C PHE A 59 19.92 5.80 14.60
N THR A 60 20.86 6.76 14.57
CA THR A 60 21.17 7.63 15.72
C THR A 60 20.04 8.58 16.08
N GLU A 61 19.05 8.78 15.21
CA GLU A 61 17.86 9.57 15.49
C GLU A 61 16.75 8.79 16.23
N TYR A 62 16.90 7.48 16.37
CA TYR A 62 15.90 6.61 16.99
C TYR A 62 16.30 6.19 18.39
N ASN A 63 15.33 6.10 19.29
CA ASN A 63 15.54 5.57 20.64
C ASN A 63 15.70 4.04 20.58
N MET A 64 16.93 3.58 20.32
CA MET A 64 17.29 2.17 20.17
C MET A 64 16.98 1.30 21.40
N LYS A 65 16.57 1.89 22.53
CA LYS A 65 16.14 1.13 23.71
C LYS A 65 14.80 0.41 23.55
N VAL A 66 14.01 0.76 22.52
CA VAL A 66 12.67 0.21 22.33
C VAL A 66 12.61 -0.85 21.23
N ALA A 67 13.26 -0.63 20.10
CA ALA A 67 13.37 -1.60 19.01
C ALA A 67 14.51 -1.21 18.07
N ASP A 68 15.09 -2.22 17.40
CA ASP A 68 16.00 -1.96 16.30
C ASP A 68 15.23 -1.37 15.11
N PRO A 69 15.57 -0.16 14.66
CA PRO A 69 14.98 0.41 13.45
C PRO A 69 15.23 -0.51 12.24
N ALA A 70 14.17 -0.79 11.50
CA ALA A 70 14.19 -1.66 10.34
C ALA A 70 13.68 -0.93 9.09
N VAL A 71 14.36 -1.14 7.97
CA VAL A 71 13.87 -0.70 6.66
C VAL A 71 13.01 -1.82 6.08
N GLN A 72 11.78 -1.48 5.70
CA GLN A 72 10.87 -2.41 5.02
C GLN A 72 10.77 -2.01 3.54
N ILE A 73 10.77 -2.98 2.64
CA ILE A 73 10.53 -2.77 1.21
C ILE A 73 9.40 -3.66 0.73
N SER A 74 8.44 -3.11 -0.01
CA SER A 74 7.44 -3.88 -0.75
C SER A 74 7.58 -3.60 -2.24
N ILE A 75 7.40 -4.64 -3.05
CA ILE A 75 7.46 -4.56 -4.51
C ILE A 75 6.06 -4.90 -5.02
N HIS A 76 5.46 -3.95 -5.72
CA HIS A 76 4.07 -4.03 -6.13
C HIS A 76 3.84 -3.37 -7.49
N ASN A 77 2.59 -3.35 -7.96
CA ASN A 77 2.21 -2.71 -9.20
C ASN A 77 2.28 -1.18 -9.07
N SER A 78 2.63 -0.47 -10.14
CA SER A 78 2.71 1.00 -10.17
C SER A 78 1.41 1.70 -9.75
N LYS A 79 0.25 1.04 -9.90
CA LYS A 79 -1.09 1.61 -9.67
C LYS A 79 -1.63 1.45 -8.26
N ASN A 80 -0.93 0.72 -7.38
CA ASN A 80 -1.34 0.53 -5.98
C ASN A 80 -0.21 0.88 -5.01
N ILE A 81 -0.53 0.93 -3.71
CA ILE A 81 0.43 1.04 -2.61
C ILE A 81 0.07 -0.04 -1.59
N LEU A 82 1.06 -0.84 -1.22
CA LEU A 82 0.89 -1.89 -0.23
C LEU A 82 1.51 -1.49 1.10
N ASN A 83 0.94 -1.96 2.21
CA ASN A 83 1.59 -1.89 3.51
C ASN A 83 2.85 -2.78 3.53
N PRO A 84 4.06 -2.22 3.67
CA PRO A 84 5.29 -3.02 3.64
C PRO A 84 5.52 -3.86 4.90
N TYR A 85 4.77 -3.66 5.99
CA TYR A 85 4.83 -4.60 7.13
C TYR A 85 4.10 -5.91 6.88
N VAL A 86 3.05 -5.87 6.04
CA VAL A 86 2.23 -7.04 5.73
C VAL A 86 2.69 -7.71 4.44
N PHE A 87 3.06 -6.90 3.44
CA PHE A 87 3.41 -7.36 2.09
C PHE A 87 4.85 -7.10 1.69
N GLY A 88 5.68 -6.65 2.63
CA GLY A 88 7.07 -6.32 2.37
C GLY A 88 8.06 -7.29 2.96
N HIS A 89 9.32 -6.91 2.84
CA HIS A 89 10.48 -7.63 3.30
C HIS A 89 11.36 -6.71 4.12
N SER A 90 11.83 -7.20 5.27
CA SER A 90 12.75 -6.45 6.13
C SER A 90 14.18 -6.53 5.60
N LEU A 91 14.79 -5.38 5.36
CA LEU A 91 16.19 -5.31 4.94
C LEU A 91 17.12 -5.37 6.15
N LYS A 92 18.22 -6.10 6.01
CA LYS A 92 19.26 -6.19 7.04
C LYS A 92 20.31 -5.10 6.82
N LYS A 93 20.63 -4.36 7.89
CA LYS A 93 21.67 -3.33 7.88
C LYS A 93 23.02 -3.91 7.43
N GLY A 94 23.71 -3.20 6.54
CA GLY A 94 25.05 -3.58 6.08
C GLY A 94 25.08 -4.76 5.10
N HIS A 95 23.91 -5.24 4.66
CA HIS A 95 23.80 -6.32 3.69
C HIS A 95 23.21 -5.82 2.37
N VAL A 96 23.69 -6.40 1.27
CA VAL A 96 23.08 -6.26 -0.05
C VAL A 96 22.05 -7.38 -0.21
N THR A 97 20.77 -7.01 -0.36
CA THR A 97 19.68 -7.96 -0.65
C THR A 97 19.39 -7.97 -2.14
N LEU A 98 19.48 -9.14 -2.79
CA LEU A 98 19.14 -9.31 -4.20
C LEU A 98 17.72 -9.85 -4.34
N PHE A 99 16.85 -9.09 -5.02
CA PHE A 99 15.51 -9.55 -5.40
C PHE A 99 15.50 -9.96 -6.87
N ARG A 100 15.04 -11.18 -7.15
CA ARG A 100 14.77 -11.66 -8.52
C ARG A 100 13.27 -11.71 -8.72
N LEU A 101 12.76 -10.89 -9.63
CA LEU A 101 11.33 -10.69 -9.81
C LEU A 101 10.82 -11.48 -11.02
N THR A 102 9.69 -12.16 -10.82
CA THR A 102 8.92 -12.80 -11.89
C THR A 102 7.51 -12.27 -11.83
N LYS A 103 7.01 -11.70 -12.94
CA LYS A 103 5.63 -11.22 -13.04
C LYS A 103 4.71 -12.36 -13.47
N THR A 104 3.74 -12.67 -12.62
CA THR A 104 2.65 -13.60 -12.94
C THR A 104 1.36 -12.82 -13.11
N VAL A 105 0.65 -13.03 -14.23
CA VAL A 105 -0.63 -12.36 -14.52
C VAL A 105 -1.70 -13.42 -14.67
N LYS A 106 -2.78 -13.27 -13.89
CA LYS A 106 -4.02 -14.05 -14.04
C LYS A 106 -5.06 -13.14 -14.67
N ARG A 107 -5.78 -13.65 -15.68
CA ARG A 107 -6.88 -12.94 -16.34
C ARG A 107 -8.17 -13.71 -16.14
N LEU A 108 -9.19 -13.04 -15.63
CA LEU A 108 -10.52 -13.61 -15.45
C LEU A 108 -11.50 -12.98 -16.44
N LEU A 109 -12.64 -13.64 -16.65
CA LEU A 109 -13.67 -13.14 -17.55
C LEU A 109 -14.82 -12.48 -16.77
N PRO A 110 -15.35 -11.33 -17.23
CA PRO A 110 -16.48 -10.66 -16.58
C PRO A 110 -17.78 -11.48 -16.76
N PRO A 111 -18.92 -11.07 -16.17
CA PRO A 111 -20.21 -11.68 -16.50
C PRO A 111 -20.43 -11.76 -18.02
N PRO A 112 -21.01 -12.87 -18.55
CA PRO A 112 -21.77 -13.92 -17.86
C PRO A 112 -20.95 -15.12 -17.37
N TYR A 113 -19.62 -15.08 -17.43
CA TYR A 113 -18.78 -16.20 -16.96
C TYR A 113 -18.84 -16.35 -15.43
N GLU A 114 -18.64 -17.58 -14.95
CA GLU A 114 -18.75 -17.92 -13.52
C GLU A 114 -17.86 -17.08 -12.61
N THR A 115 -16.72 -16.62 -13.12
CA THR A 115 -15.77 -15.78 -12.41
C THR A 115 -16.35 -14.45 -11.96
N LYS A 116 -17.36 -13.92 -12.69
CA LYS A 116 -18.04 -12.64 -12.40
C LYS A 116 -17.07 -11.54 -11.95
N CYS A 117 -15.92 -11.46 -12.61
CA CYS A 117 -14.83 -10.59 -12.18
C CYS A 117 -15.21 -9.11 -12.35
N LYS A 118 -14.48 -8.26 -11.64
CA LYS A 118 -14.64 -6.81 -11.66
C LYS A 118 -13.42 -6.15 -12.28
N ASP A 119 -13.66 -5.19 -13.18
CA ASP A 119 -12.60 -4.40 -13.81
C ASP A 119 -12.21 -3.21 -12.92
N TYR A 120 -11.34 -3.50 -11.96
CA TYR A 120 -10.82 -2.49 -11.04
C TYR A 120 -9.93 -1.45 -11.73
N LEU A 121 -9.26 -1.79 -12.84
CA LEU A 121 -8.34 -0.86 -13.49
C LEU A 121 -9.10 0.24 -14.23
N THR A 122 -10.22 -0.10 -14.87
CA THR A 122 -11.12 0.90 -15.46
C THR A 122 -11.73 1.79 -14.38
N GLU A 123 -12.18 1.23 -13.25
CA GLU A 123 -12.70 2.04 -12.13
C GLU A 123 -11.64 2.95 -11.53
N TRP A 124 -10.43 2.45 -11.28
CA TRP A 124 -9.29 3.22 -10.80
C TRP A 124 -8.98 4.40 -11.72
N LYS A 125 -9.00 4.15 -13.04
CA LYS A 125 -8.78 5.20 -14.04
C LYS A 125 -9.90 6.25 -13.99
N ASN A 126 -11.16 5.82 -13.96
CA ASN A 126 -12.33 6.70 -13.87
C ASN A 126 -12.36 7.52 -12.57
N ARG A 127 -11.75 7.00 -11.50
CA ARG A 127 -11.57 7.68 -10.21
C ARG A 127 -10.32 8.58 -10.17
N GLY A 128 -9.74 8.91 -11.32
CA GLY A 128 -8.60 9.82 -11.41
C GLY A 128 -7.28 9.20 -10.94
N GLY A 129 -7.12 7.89 -11.11
CA GLY A 129 -5.92 7.17 -10.66
C GLY A 129 -5.91 6.88 -9.17
N ARG A 130 -7.09 6.63 -8.58
CA ARG A 130 -7.30 6.35 -7.15
C ARG A 130 -8.26 5.19 -6.95
N GLY A 131 -8.16 4.54 -5.79
CA GLY A 131 -9.03 3.43 -5.40
C GLY A 131 -8.38 2.07 -5.60
N PRO A 132 -9.14 0.99 -5.39
CA PRO A 132 -8.62 -0.36 -5.41
C PRO A 132 -8.35 -0.82 -6.84
N THR A 133 -7.25 -1.54 -7.01
CA THR A 133 -6.87 -2.24 -8.25
C THR A 133 -7.04 -3.75 -8.14
N THR A 134 -7.37 -4.24 -6.94
CA THR A 134 -7.56 -5.66 -6.62
C THR A 134 -8.74 -5.86 -5.68
N GLU A 135 -9.23 -7.10 -5.59
CA GLU A 135 -10.26 -7.49 -4.62
C GLU A 135 -9.82 -7.21 -3.17
N LYS A 136 -8.56 -7.47 -2.86
CA LYS A 136 -8.02 -7.25 -1.52
C LYS A 136 -8.02 -5.77 -1.14
N GLU A 137 -7.60 -4.91 -2.06
CA GLU A 137 -7.66 -3.46 -1.84
C GLU A 137 -9.10 -2.96 -1.72
N CYS A 138 -10.05 -3.58 -2.42
CA CYS A 138 -11.46 -3.27 -2.26
C CYS A 138 -11.95 -3.58 -0.84
N ILE A 139 -11.53 -4.72 -0.28
CA ILE A 139 -11.82 -5.08 1.11
C ILE A 139 -11.23 -4.06 2.07
N GLU A 140 -9.96 -3.69 1.90
CA GLU A 140 -9.29 -2.69 2.74
C GLU A 140 -9.97 -1.31 2.61
N GLU A 141 -10.43 -0.92 1.42
CA GLU A 141 -11.20 0.31 1.20
C GLU A 141 -12.57 0.27 1.89
N CYS A 142 -13.29 -0.86 1.84
CA CYS A 142 -14.54 -1.06 2.57
C CYS A 142 -14.33 -0.92 4.09
N GLU A 143 -13.35 -1.62 4.65
CA GLU A 143 -13.04 -1.55 6.08
C GLU A 143 -12.70 -0.12 6.52
N ARG A 144 -11.86 0.56 5.75
CA ARG A 144 -11.44 1.94 6.01
C ARG A 144 -12.62 2.91 5.94
N ASN A 145 -13.43 2.82 4.89
CA ASN A 145 -14.58 3.72 4.70
C ASN A 145 -15.62 3.50 5.80
N SER A 146 -15.96 2.25 6.13
CA SER A 146 -16.89 1.95 7.22
C SER A 146 -16.38 2.46 8.57
N SER A 147 -15.08 2.32 8.84
CA SER A 147 -14.45 2.89 10.05
C SER A 147 -14.59 4.42 10.07
N MET A 148 -14.28 5.08 8.97
CA MET A 148 -14.37 6.54 8.86
C MET A 148 -15.81 7.05 8.98
N GLU A 149 -16.78 6.36 8.38
CA GLU A 149 -18.20 6.75 8.43
C GLU A 149 -18.80 6.60 9.84
N ILE A 150 -18.46 5.52 10.56
CA ILE A 150 -19.06 5.22 11.87
C ILE A 150 -18.32 5.90 13.02
N LEU A 151 -16.98 5.94 12.96
CA LEU A 151 -16.14 6.42 14.07
C LEU A 151 -15.49 7.78 13.80
N GLY A 152 -15.48 8.25 12.55
CA GLY A 152 -14.75 9.47 12.17
C GLY A 152 -13.22 9.30 12.23
N CYS A 153 -12.72 8.07 12.28
CA CYS A 153 -11.31 7.72 12.31
C CYS A 153 -11.07 6.31 11.76
N VAL A 154 -9.83 6.00 11.37
CA VAL A 154 -9.42 4.67 10.91
C VAL A 154 -8.98 3.82 12.11
N MET A 155 -9.57 2.64 12.27
CA MET A 155 -9.22 1.70 13.31
C MET A 155 -7.76 1.24 13.21
N HIS A 156 -7.11 1.05 14.36
CA HIS A 156 -5.70 0.69 14.47
C HIS A 156 -5.30 -0.65 13.85
N MET A 157 -6.24 -1.54 13.58
CA MET A 157 -5.99 -2.83 12.92
C MET A 157 -5.90 -2.70 11.39
N LEU A 158 -6.43 -1.62 10.82
CA LEU A 158 -6.48 -1.35 9.38
C LEU A 158 -5.22 -0.59 8.91
N ARG A 159 -4.03 -1.00 9.37
CA ARG A 159 -2.75 -0.24 9.30
C ARG A 159 -2.16 -0.07 7.89
N GLY A 160 -2.95 0.24 6.87
CA GLY A 160 -2.43 0.71 5.58
C GLY A 160 -1.79 2.10 5.71
N PRO A 161 -0.84 2.46 4.83
CA PRO A 161 -0.40 3.85 4.69
C PRO A 161 -1.61 4.77 4.48
N THR A 162 -1.82 5.72 5.39
CA THR A 162 -2.94 6.65 5.32
C THR A 162 -2.60 8.03 5.89
N ASN A 163 -3.27 9.05 5.35
CA ASN A 163 -3.30 10.40 5.88
C ASN A 163 -4.53 10.68 6.76
N GLU A 164 -5.48 9.75 6.91
CA GLU A 164 -6.62 9.97 7.81
C GLU A 164 -6.23 9.85 9.28
N LYS A 165 -7.09 10.42 10.11
CA LYS A 165 -7.00 10.33 11.56
C LYS A 165 -7.15 8.88 12.01
N ILE A 166 -6.20 8.39 12.79
CA ILE A 166 -6.27 7.07 13.43
C ILE A 166 -7.09 7.17 14.74
N CYS A 167 -7.90 6.16 15.03
CA CYS A 167 -8.68 6.09 16.26
C CYS A 167 -7.77 5.97 17.48
N LYS A 168 -8.13 6.58 18.62
CA LYS A 168 -7.33 6.45 19.87
C LYS A 168 -7.54 5.09 20.55
N ASP A 169 -8.72 4.50 20.36
CA ASP A 169 -9.07 3.20 20.89
C ASP A 169 -8.56 2.09 19.96
N TYR A 170 -8.06 1.02 20.55
CA TYR A 170 -7.55 -0.17 19.89
C TYR A 170 -8.60 -1.28 19.81
N GLY A 171 -9.77 -1.06 20.41
CA GLY A 171 -10.89 -1.97 20.37
C GLY A 171 -11.45 -2.18 18.97
N ILE A 172 -12.07 -3.34 18.79
CA ILE A 172 -12.85 -3.68 17.60
C ILE A 172 -14.26 -3.11 17.78
N ASP A 173 -14.78 -2.35 16.82
CA ASP A 173 -16.18 -1.91 16.81
C ASP A 173 -17.01 -2.83 15.90
N GLU A 174 -17.97 -3.54 16.49
CA GLU A 174 -18.81 -4.50 15.79
C GLU A 174 -19.62 -3.86 14.66
N ARG A 175 -20.04 -2.60 14.81
CA ARG A 175 -20.79 -1.89 13.77
C ARG A 175 -19.93 -1.65 12.54
N VAL A 176 -18.64 -1.36 12.74
CA VAL A 176 -17.67 -1.22 11.65
C VAL A 176 -17.45 -2.54 10.94
N LEU A 177 -17.33 -3.65 11.69
CA LEU A 177 -17.19 -4.98 11.09
C LEU A 177 -18.39 -5.35 10.22
N LEU A 178 -19.61 -5.16 10.72
CA LEU A 178 -20.83 -5.47 9.99
C LEU A 178 -20.97 -4.61 8.73
N ALA A 179 -20.77 -3.28 8.84
CA ALA A 179 -20.83 -2.38 7.69
C ALA A 179 -19.76 -2.70 6.63
N SER A 180 -18.57 -3.07 7.06
CA SER A 180 -17.49 -3.49 6.16
C SER A 180 -17.87 -4.78 5.41
N GLN A 181 -18.40 -5.79 6.11
CA GLN A 181 -18.82 -7.05 5.49
C GLN A 181 -19.90 -6.83 4.42
N ASP A 182 -20.90 -6.00 4.71
CA ASP A 182 -21.95 -5.65 3.76
C ASP A 182 -21.36 -4.94 2.52
N CYS A 183 -20.42 -4.01 2.72
CA CYS A 183 -19.70 -3.36 1.63
C CYS A 183 -18.92 -4.36 0.78
N VAL A 184 -18.20 -5.29 1.39
CA VAL A 184 -17.39 -6.30 0.70
C VAL A 184 -18.25 -7.21 -0.17
N ILE A 185 -19.33 -7.76 0.39
CA ILE A 185 -20.23 -8.68 -0.33
C ILE A 185 -20.81 -8.01 -1.58
N LYS A 186 -21.19 -6.74 -1.44
CA LYS A 186 -21.83 -5.96 -2.50
C LYS A 186 -20.85 -5.50 -3.59
N ASN A 187 -19.67 -5.01 -3.21
CA ASN A 187 -18.82 -4.24 -4.11
C ASN A 187 -17.54 -4.97 -4.55
N CYS A 188 -17.07 -5.95 -3.78
CA CYS A 188 -15.81 -6.63 -4.03
C CYS A 188 -16.05 -7.99 -4.71
N LYS A 189 -15.26 -8.22 -5.76
CA LYS A 189 -15.23 -9.44 -6.58
C LYS A 189 -13.79 -9.70 -7.02
N PRO A 190 -13.45 -10.91 -7.52
CA PRO A 190 -12.15 -11.17 -8.12
C PRO A 190 -11.83 -10.17 -9.23
N ALA A 191 -10.58 -9.74 -9.33
CA ALA A 191 -10.15 -8.84 -10.40
C ALA A 191 -10.16 -9.57 -11.76
N CYS A 192 -10.63 -8.86 -12.80
CA CYS A 192 -10.33 -9.22 -14.17
C CYS A 192 -8.83 -8.97 -14.47
#